data_AF-A0A518G7I8-F1
#
_entry.id   AF-A0A518G7I8-F1
#
_cell.length_a   1.000
_cell.length_b   1.000
_cell.length_c   1.000
_cell.angle_alpha   90.00
_cell.angle_beta   90.00
_cell.angle_gamma   90.00
#
_symmetry.space_group_name_H-M   'P 1'
#
loop_
_entity.id
_entity.type
_entity.pdbx_description
1 polymer ?
#
loop_
_entity_poly.entity_id
_entity_poly.type
_entity_poly.pdbx_seq_one_letter_code
_entity_poly.pdbx_strand_id
1 'polypeptide(L)'
;MFSTVGPSSSSTTVPPRGRDVIRKRQSKYRTGRNTVRQHGFTLIEVLVVVTVSSSLLVVAVTAVAQTMQLSQLTTAEVQRIQATQLFVEQFRESGHRAIEVLCPAPEELTLVLEEDVQITFKFSDQIIRRVESQMGQVRRSEHLDLGDVRFVEFAKLEEPLRAQLTILRDHNLHAETGMVERQIESVVGLRQFLLNHSQESEALP
;
A
#
# COMPACT_ATOMS: atom_id res chain seq x y z
N MET A 1 -18.31 -24.02 -4.22
CA MET A 1 -17.78 -24.56 -5.48
C MET A 1 -16.55 -23.75 -5.84
N PHE A 2 -15.34 -24.28 -5.62
CA PHE A 2 -14.08 -23.58 -5.88
C PHE A 2 -13.47 -24.08 -7.19
N SER A 3 -13.14 -23.15 -8.09
CA SER A 3 -12.50 -23.42 -9.38
C SER A 3 -11.01 -23.10 -9.25
N THR A 4 -10.18 -24.12 -9.43
CA THR A 4 -8.72 -24.05 -9.39
C THR A 4 -8.19 -23.89 -10.81
N VAL A 5 -7.52 -22.78 -11.10
CA VAL A 5 -6.85 -22.54 -12.39
C VAL A 5 -5.34 -22.60 -12.16
N GLY A 6 -4.66 -23.56 -12.80
CA GLY A 6 -3.20 -23.66 -12.82
C GLY A 6 -2.61 -23.10 -14.11
N PRO A 7 -1.34 -22.64 -14.13
CA PRO A 7 -0.70 -22.22 -15.36
C PRO A 7 0.16 -23.33 -16.00
N SER A 8 0.02 -23.35 -17.31
CA SER A 8 0.58 -24.21 -18.35
C SER A 8 2.08 -24.03 -18.60
N SER A 9 2.75 -25.15 -18.85
CA SER A 9 4.10 -25.26 -19.41
C SER A 9 4.12 -24.96 -20.92
N SER A 10 5.05 -24.14 -21.39
CA SER A 10 5.36 -24.00 -22.82
C SER A 10 6.84 -24.28 -23.09
N SER A 11 7.08 -25.44 -23.71
CA SER A 11 8.32 -25.85 -24.36
C SER A 11 8.50 -25.12 -25.71
N THR A 12 9.71 -24.72 -26.07
CA THR A 12 10.04 -24.32 -27.44
C THR A 12 11.43 -24.81 -27.84
N THR A 13 11.59 -25.05 -29.14
CA THR A 13 12.27 -26.17 -29.77
C THR A 13 13.21 -25.64 -30.86
N VAL A 14 14.53 -25.95 -30.76
CA VAL A 14 15.45 -26.39 -31.87
C VAL A 14 15.92 -25.29 -32.88
N PRO A 15 16.96 -25.50 -33.75
CA PRO A 15 18.44 -25.55 -33.59
C PRO A 15 19.15 -24.48 -34.50
N PRO A 16 20.46 -24.54 -34.88
CA PRO A 16 20.97 -25.50 -35.88
C PRO A 16 22.42 -26.02 -35.71
N ARG A 17 22.66 -27.12 -36.42
CA ARG A 17 23.95 -27.75 -36.75
C ARG A 17 24.81 -26.86 -37.65
N GLY A 18 26.10 -26.79 -37.36
CA GLY A 18 27.16 -26.40 -38.29
C GLY A 18 28.30 -27.40 -38.20
N ARG A 19 28.52 -28.15 -39.30
CA ARG A 19 29.66 -29.03 -39.54
C ARG A 19 30.94 -28.21 -39.75
N ASP A 20 32.07 -28.87 -39.53
CA ASP A 20 33.37 -28.74 -40.22
C ASP A 20 34.51 -28.75 -39.19
N VAL A 21 35.71 -29.31 -39.39
CA VAL A 21 36.38 -30.11 -40.41
C VAL A 21 37.70 -30.50 -39.72
N ILE A 22 38.09 -31.77 -39.84
CA ILE A 22 39.46 -32.27 -40.03
C ILE A 22 40.62 -31.54 -39.30
N ARG A 23 41.26 -32.22 -38.34
CA ARG A 23 42.70 -32.61 -38.42
C ARG A 23 43.13 -33.38 -37.17
N LYS A 24 43.18 -34.71 -37.30
CA LYS A 24 44.08 -35.54 -36.49
C LYS A 24 45.51 -35.26 -36.96
N ARG A 25 46.24 -34.42 -36.24
CA ARG A 25 47.71 -34.43 -36.26
C ARG A 25 48.20 -34.80 -34.87
N GLN A 26 48.68 -36.03 -34.78
CA GLN A 26 49.61 -36.47 -33.76
C GLN A 26 50.81 -35.51 -33.72
N SER A 27 51.17 -35.01 -32.56
CA SER A 27 52.57 -34.63 -32.29
C SER A 27 52.76 -34.35 -30.81
N LYS A 28 53.51 -35.26 -30.19
CA LYS A 28 54.47 -35.03 -29.12
C LYS A 28 53.88 -34.66 -27.77
N TYR A 29 53.79 -35.70 -26.94
CA TYR A 29 54.41 -35.71 -25.62
C TYR A 29 55.55 -34.70 -25.52
N ARG A 30 55.23 -33.51 -25.02
CA ARG A 30 56.17 -32.71 -24.27
C ARG A 30 55.52 -32.50 -22.93
N THR A 31 55.70 -33.52 -22.10
CA THR A 31 55.53 -33.47 -20.64
C THR A 31 56.51 -32.44 -20.11
N GLY A 32 56.21 -31.16 -20.37
CA GLY A 32 56.69 -30.10 -19.51
C GLY A 32 56.00 -30.34 -18.18
N ARG A 33 56.70 -31.06 -17.29
CA ARG A 33 56.56 -30.82 -15.86
C ARG A 33 56.90 -29.34 -15.67
N ASN A 34 55.93 -28.47 -15.92
CA ASN A 34 55.77 -27.31 -15.08
C ASN A 34 55.45 -27.93 -13.73
N THR A 35 56.49 -28.20 -12.95
CA THR A 35 56.37 -28.16 -11.52
C THR A 35 55.76 -26.80 -11.24
N VAL A 36 54.43 -26.78 -11.15
CA VAL A 36 53.71 -25.70 -10.48
C VAL A 36 54.39 -25.66 -9.14
N ARG A 37 55.33 -24.72 -8.97
CA ARG A 37 55.89 -24.41 -7.67
C ARG A 37 54.65 -24.13 -6.85
N GLN A 38 54.29 -25.07 -5.99
CA GLN A 38 53.30 -24.85 -4.95
C GLN A 38 53.97 -23.83 -4.03
N HIS A 39 53.86 -22.55 -4.40
CA HIS A 39 54.07 -21.46 -3.48
C HIS A 39 52.98 -21.65 -2.43
N GLY A 40 53.36 -22.22 -1.29
CA GLY A 40 52.47 -22.32 -0.15
C GLY A 40 51.95 -20.92 0.15
N PHE A 41 50.63 -20.81 0.30
CA PHE A 41 50.02 -19.55 0.75
C PHE A 41 50.73 -19.13 2.04
N THR A 42 51.26 -17.91 2.04
CA THR A 42 51.86 -17.38 3.26
C THR A 42 50.75 -17.15 4.27
N LEU A 43 51.04 -17.32 5.57
CA LEU A 43 50.05 -17.08 6.64
C LEU A 43 49.43 -15.67 6.53
N ILE A 44 50.21 -14.71 6.03
CA ILE A 44 49.79 -13.33 5.77
C ILE A 44 48.71 -13.28 4.68
N GLU A 45 48.88 -13.99 3.56
CA GLU A 45 47.87 -14.04 2.48
C GLU A 45 46.54 -14.61 2.97
N VAL A 46 46.57 -15.68 3.77
CA VAL A 46 45.35 -16.26 4.35
C VAL A 46 44.68 -15.27 5.30
N LEU A 47 45.46 -14.59 6.15
CA LEU A 47 44.93 -13.59 7.08
C LEU A 47 44.28 -12.42 6.33
N VAL A 48 44.93 -11.93 5.26
CA VAL A 48 44.37 -10.87 4.41
C VAL A 48 43.06 -11.33 3.77
N VAL A 49 43.01 -12.54 3.21
CA VAL A 49 41.78 -13.08 2.59
C VAL A 49 40.65 -13.21 3.60
N VAL A 50 40.93 -13.73 4.80
CA VAL A 50 39.93 -13.85 5.88
C VAL A 50 39.45 -12.49 6.37
N THR A 51 40.35 -11.51 6.45
CA THR A 51 39.99 -10.15 6.90
C THR A 51 39.11 -9.46 5.87
N VAL A 52 39.47 -9.57 4.58
CA VAL A 52 38.69 -8.99 3.48
C VAL A 52 37.34 -9.70 3.32
N SER A 53 37.28 -11.03 3.43
CA SER A 53 36.01 -11.74 3.34
C SER A 53 35.09 -11.43 4.53
N SER A 54 35.65 -11.31 5.73
CA SER A 54 34.89 -10.94 6.93
C SER A 54 34.34 -9.52 6.85
N SER A 55 35.14 -8.54 6.38
CA SER A 55 34.67 -7.17 6.22
C SER A 55 33.58 -7.06 5.15
N LEU A 56 33.74 -7.77 4.02
CA LEU A 56 32.71 -7.85 2.98
C LEU A 56 31.42 -8.47 3.51
N LEU A 57 31.50 -9.51 4.35
CA LEU A 57 30.33 -10.14 4.95
C LEU A 57 29.58 -9.17 5.87
N VAL A 58 30.29 -8.41 6.72
CA VAL A 58 29.68 -7.42 7.60
C VAL A 58 28.96 -6.32 6.80
N VAL A 59 29.58 -5.82 5.73
CA VAL A 59 28.95 -4.83 4.84
C VAL A 59 27.72 -5.41 4.17
N ALA A 60 27.78 -6.65 3.67
CA ALA A 60 26.65 -7.31 3.03
C ALA A 60 25.48 -7.50 4.00
N VAL A 61 25.74 -7.97 5.22
CA VAL A 61 24.69 -8.14 6.25
C VAL A 61 24.05 -6.79 6.61
N THR A 62 24.85 -5.74 6.75
CA THR A 62 24.36 -4.39 7.06
C THR A 62 23.46 -3.87 5.93
N ALA A 63 23.87 -4.05 4.67
CA ALA A 63 23.06 -3.65 3.52
C ALA A 63 21.73 -4.44 3.43
N VAL A 64 21.74 -5.74 3.72
CA VAL A 64 20.52 -6.56 3.77
C VAL A 64 19.60 -6.10 4.91
N ALA A 65 20.14 -5.83 6.09
CA ALA A 65 19.36 -5.33 7.22
C ALA A 65 18.70 -3.98 6.90
N GLN A 66 19.45 -3.05 6.28
CA GLN A 66 18.91 -1.76 5.86
C GLN A 66 17.82 -1.88 4.79
N THR A 67 18.02 -2.76 3.80
CA THR A 67 17.00 -2.98 2.75
C THR A 67 15.73 -3.63 3.32
N MET A 68 15.85 -4.56 4.28
CA MET A 68 14.70 -5.11 4.99
C MET A 68 13.94 -4.05 5.78
N GLN A 69 14.64 -3.18 6.52
CA GLN A 69 14.01 -2.08 7.25
C GLN A 69 13.27 -1.12 6.32
N LEU A 70 13.89 -0.73 5.20
CA LEU A 70 13.23 0.11 4.19
C LEU A 70 12.01 -0.58 3.58
N SER A 71 12.08 -1.89 3.32
CA SER A 71 10.94 -2.65 2.81
C SER A 71 9.78 -2.72 3.81
N GLN A 72 10.07 -2.82 5.10
CA GLN A 72 9.04 -2.83 6.15
C GLN A 72 8.37 -1.45 6.27
N LEU A 73 9.17 -0.37 6.29
CA LEU A 73 8.66 1.00 6.34
C LEU A 73 7.78 1.32 5.13
N THR A 74 8.21 0.95 3.93
CA THR A 74 7.44 1.17 2.70
C THR A 74 6.15 0.35 2.67
N THR A 75 6.16 -0.89 3.13
CA THR A 75 4.95 -1.72 3.18
C THR A 75 3.92 -1.16 4.15
N ALA A 76 4.36 -0.73 5.35
CA ALA A 76 3.47 -0.09 6.33
C ALA A 76 2.87 1.20 5.77
N GLU A 77 3.66 2.02 5.08
CA GLU A 77 3.19 3.26 4.48
C GLU A 77 2.17 3.01 3.36
N VAL A 78 2.40 2.01 2.50
CA VAL A 78 1.44 1.64 1.46
C VAL A 78 0.11 1.17 2.06
N GLN A 79 0.15 0.36 3.12
CA GLN A 79 -1.07 -0.08 3.81
C GLN A 79 -1.85 1.09 4.42
N ARG A 80 -1.14 2.07 5.01
CA ARG A 80 -1.75 3.29 5.55
C ARG A 80 -2.40 4.15 4.48
N ILE A 81 -1.74 4.35 3.35
CA ILE A 81 -2.29 5.09 2.20
C ILE A 81 -3.55 4.41 1.69
N GLN A 82 -3.53 3.07 1.55
CA GLN A 82 -4.69 2.30 1.13
C GLN A 82 -5.86 2.39 2.12
N ALA A 83 -5.60 2.29 3.41
CA ALA A 83 -6.64 2.43 4.45
C ALA A 83 -7.25 3.84 4.43
N THR A 84 -6.43 4.88 4.29
CA THR A 84 -6.88 6.27 4.18
C THR A 84 -7.72 6.50 2.92
N GLN A 85 -7.31 5.92 1.80
CA GLN A 85 -8.03 5.99 0.52
C GLN A 85 -9.41 5.32 0.64
N LEU A 86 -9.46 4.09 1.17
CA LEU A 86 -10.70 3.35 1.41
C LEU A 86 -11.64 4.14 2.31
N PHE A 87 -11.11 4.70 3.40
CA PHE A 87 -11.88 5.54 4.32
C PHE A 87 -12.52 6.74 3.61
N VAL A 88 -11.73 7.47 2.82
CA VAL A 88 -12.20 8.63 2.05
C VAL A 88 -13.30 8.24 1.06
N GLU A 89 -13.14 7.11 0.38
CA GLU A 89 -14.16 6.60 -0.54
C GLU A 89 -15.45 6.23 0.19
N GLN A 90 -15.36 5.51 1.31
CA GLN A 90 -16.51 5.17 2.15
C GLN A 90 -17.20 6.41 2.71
N PHE A 91 -16.43 7.42 3.14
CA PHE A 91 -16.95 8.70 3.62
C PHE A 91 -17.74 9.41 2.52
N ARG A 92 -17.16 9.54 1.33
CA ARG A 92 -17.84 10.20 0.19
C ARG A 92 -19.08 9.43 -0.23
N GLU A 93 -19.01 8.11 -0.34
CA GLU A 93 -20.18 7.30 -0.71
C GLU A 93 -21.29 7.45 0.33
N SER A 94 -20.96 7.36 1.61
CA SER A 94 -21.93 7.49 2.70
C SER A 94 -22.53 8.90 2.71
N GLY A 95 -21.70 9.94 2.52
CA GLY A 95 -22.14 11.33 2.44
C GLY A 95 -23.10 11.57 1.28
N HIS A 96 -22.79 11.04 0.10
CA HIS A 96 -23.66 11.16 -1.09
C HIS A 96 -25.00 10.41 -0.96
N ARG A 97 -25.05 9.38 -0.11
CA ARG A 97 -26.27 8.63 0.21
C ARG A 97 -27.05 9.19 1.40
N ALA A 98 -26.42 10.04 2.21
CA ALA A 98 -27.05 10.60 3.39
C ALA A 98 -28.16 11.58 3.00
N ILE A 99 -29.19 11.64 3.83
CA ILE A 99 -30.27 12.63 3.79
C ILE A 99 -29.95 13.77 4.77
N GLU A 100 -29.35 13.42 5.90
CA GLU A 100 -29.03 14.37 6.97
C GLU A 100 -27.61 14.14 7.51
N VAL A 101 -27.02 15.23 7.97
CA VAL A 101 -25.71 15.26 8.61
C VAL A 101 -25.83 15.88 9.99
N LEU A 102 -25.38 15.12 10.99
CA LEU A 102 -25.31 15.51 12.39
C LEU A 102 -23.85 15.53 12.81
N CYS A 103 -23.35 16.66 13.30
CA CYS A 103 -21.98 16.80 13.79
C CYS A 103 -22.01 17.14 15.28
N PRO A 104 -22.18 16.15 16.18
CA PRO A 104 -22.25 16.41 17.63
C PRO A 104 -20.93 16.95 18.20
N ALA A 105 -19.79 16.61 17.60
CA ALA A 105 -18.47 17.07 18.00
C ALA A 105 -17.55 17.15 16.78
N PRO A 106 -16.46 17.94 16.81
CA PRO A 106 -15.51 18.04 15.69
C PRO A 106 -14.89 16.69 15.28
N GLU A 107 -14.78 15.74 16.20
CA GLU A 107 -14.20 14.41 15.95
C GLU A 107 -15.27 13.34 15.67
N GLU A 108 -16.56 13.72 15.59
CA GLU A 108 -17.68 12.80 15.44
C GLU A 108 -18.73 13.31 14.45
N LEU A 109 -19.00 12.50 13.42
CA LEU A 109 -19.99 12.79 12.40
C LEU A 109 -20.96 11.63 12.28
N THR A 110 -22.26 11.92 12.35
CA THR A 110 -23.31 10.94 12.06
C THR A 110 -24.04 11.33 10.78
N LEU A 111 -24.04 10.40 9.83
CA LEU A 111 -24.80 10.49 8.59
C LEU A 111 -26.07 9.66 8.74
N VAL A 112 -27.22 10.26 8.48
CA VAL A 112 -28.51 9.57 8.45
C VAL A 112 -28.85 9.25 7.01
N LEU A 113 -29.05 7.96 6.72
CA LEU A 113 -29.42 7.43 5.41
C LEU A 113 -30.91 7.04 5.43
N GLU A 114 -31.41 6.56 4.30
CA GLU A 114 -32.75 5.95 4.20
C GLU A 114 -32.92 4.75 5.15
N GLU A 115 -34.17 4.39 5.44
CA GLU A 115 -34.54 3.19 6.23
C GLU A 115 -33.98 3.16 7.68
N ASP A 116 -33.85 4.32 8.32
CA ASP A 116 -33.29 4.47 9.67
C ASP A 116 -31.87 3.90 9.84
N VAL A 117 -31.09 3.88 8.75
CA VAL A 117 -29.67 3.54 8.79
C VAL A 117 -28.86 4.77 9.18
N GLN A 118 -28.01 4.63 10.19
CA GLN A 118 -27.10 5.66 10.64
C GLN A 118 -25.66 5.17 10.53
N ILE A 119 -24.79 6.01 9.98
CA ILE A 119 -23.35 5.77 9.92
C ILE A 119 -22.66 6.84 10.74
N THR A 120 -22.07 6.43 11.87
CA THR A 120 -21.29 7.30 12.74
C THR A 120 -19.80 7.07 12.50
N PHE A 121 -19.10 8.14 12.17
CA PHE A 121 -17.66 8.23 12.15
C PHE A 121 -17.20 8.91 13.43
N LYS A 122 -16.26 8.29 14.13
CA LYS A 122 -15.63 8.85 15.32
C LYS A 122 -14.13 8.69 15.24
N PHE A 123 -13.40 9.78 15.39
CA PHE A 123 -11.95 9.75 15.53
C PHE A 123 -11.59 9.74 17.03
N SER A 124 -10.74 8.81 17.44
CA SER A 124 -10.19 8.74 18.80
C SER A 124 -8.89 7.95 18.77
N ASP A 125 -7.86 8.41 19.47
CA ASP A 125 -6.58 7.69 19.59
C ASP A 125 -5.96 7.29 18.24
N GLN A 126 -5.99 8.18 17.24
CA GLN A 126 -5.49 7.95 15.86
C GLN A 126 -6.27 6.91 15.05
N ILE A 127 -7.36 6.39 15.61
CA ILE A 127 -8.22 5.40 14.98
C ILE A 127 -9.52 6.07 14.57
N ILE A 128 -9.94 5.87 13.33
CA ILE A 128 -11.30 6.15 12.90
C ILE A 128 -12.15 4.91 13.09
N ARG A 129 -13.19 5.06 13.90
CA ARG A 129 -14.24 4.06 14.05
C ARG A 129 -15.42 4.45 13.18
N ARG A 130 -15.79 3.56 12.25
CA ARG A 130 -17.04 3.64 11.48
C ARG A 130 -18.04 2.64 12.05
N VAL A 131 -19.15 3.13 12.57
CA VAL A 131 -20.24 2.30 13.10
C VAL A 131 -21.47 2.50 12.24
N GLU A 132 -21.99 1.41 11.71
CA GLU A 132 -23.26 1.38 11.00
C GLU A 132 -24.30 0.73 11.91
N SER A 133 -25.38 1.48 12.18
CA SER A 133 -26.51 1.00 12.96
C SER A 133 -27.81 1.15 12.17
N GLN A 134 -28.74 0.22 12.37
CA GLN A 134 -30.11 0.35 11.88
C GLN A 134 -31.07 0.12 13.03
N MET A 135 -32.06 1.01 13.19
CA MET A 135 -33.01 0.97 14.30
C MET A 135 -32.32 0.86 15.69
N GLY A 136 -31.21 1.56 15.86
CA GLY A 136 -30.42 1.57 17.10
C GLY A 136 -29.57 0.32 17.37
N GLN A 137 -29.59 -0.68 16.48
CA GLN A 137 -28.74 -1.86 16.60
C GLN A 137 -27.50 -1.74 15.71
N VAL A 138 -26.32 -1.99 16.27
CA VAL A 138 -25.05 -2.01 15.53
C VAL A 138 -25.04 -3.20 14.57
N ARG A 139 -24.98 -2.92 13.27
CA ARG A 139 -24.85 -3.93 12.22
C ARG A 139 -23.39 -4.18 11.85
N ARG A 140 -22.60 -3.11 11.80
CA ARG A 140 -21.18 -3.17 11.39
C ARG A 140 -20.37 -2.17 12.20
N SER A 141 -19.18 -2.58 12.61
CA SER A 141 -18.20 -1.70 13.25
C SER A 141 -16.84 -1.97 12.61
N GLU A 142 -16.23 -0.93 12.08
CA GLU A 142 -14.91 -0.98 11.44
C GLU A 142 -13.98 -0.02 12.17
N HIS A 143 -12.72 -0.44 12.29
CA HIS A 143 -11.66 0.37 12.89
C HIS A 143 -10.59 0.54 11.83
N LEU A 144 -10.28 1.79 11.49
CA LEU A 144 -9.28 2.16 10.52
C LEU A 144 -8.18 2.92 11.25
N ASP A 145 -7.02 2.32 11.33
CA ASP A 145 -5.82 2.97 11.86
C ASP A 145 -5.24 3.89 10.79
N LEU A 146 -5.21 5.20 11.07
CA LEU A 146 -4.67 6.20 10.17
C LEU A 146 -3.17 6.49 10.41
N GLY A 147 -2.55 5.83 11.39
CA GLY A 147 -1.16 6.02 11.75
C GLY A 147 -0.88 7.42 12.29
N ASP A 148 0.04 8.14 11.67
CA ASP A 148 0.57 9.43 12.16
C ASP A 148 -0.38 10.63 11.93
N VAL A 149 -1.69 10.37 11.87
CA VAL A 149 -2.72 11.41 11.81
C VAL A 149 -2.93 11.97 13.21
N ARG A 150 -2.74 13.28 13.34
CA ARG A 150 -2.85 13.98 14.61
C ARG A 150 -4.27 14.45 14.89
N PHE A 151 -4.95 14.90 13.84
CA PHE A 151 -6.27 15.50 13.98
C PHE A 151 -7.14 15.16 12.78
N VAL A 152 -8.38 14.83 13.06
CA VAL A 152 -9.45 14.66 12.07
C VAL A 152 -10.60 15.54 12.50
N GLU A 153 -11.00 16.43 11.61
CA GLU A 153 -12.14 17.32 11.82
C GLU A 153 -13.27 16.97 10.86
N PHE A 154 -14.46 16.87 11.41
CA PHE A 154 -15.69 16.77 10.68
C PHE A 154 -16.47 18.07 10.80
N ALA A 155 -16.94 18.57 9.67
CA ALA A 155 -17.76 19.77 9.62
C ALA A 155 -19.01 19.56 8.75
N LYS A 156 -20.11 20.17 9.16
CA LYS A 156 -21.34 20.30 8.38
C LYS A 156 -21.34 21.68 7.72
N LEU A 157 -21.51 21.73 6.41
CA LEU A 157 -21.67 22.96 5.64
C LEU A 157 -23.12 23.02 5.14
N GLU A 158 -23.82 24.14 5.31
CA GLU A 158 -25.28 24.18 5.12
C GLU A 158 -25.74 24.48 3.69
N GLU A 159 -24.93 25.16 2.86
CA GLU A 159 -25.37 25.66 1.54
C GLU A 159 -24.34 25.43 0.42
N PRO A 160 -24.53 24.41 -0.46
CA PRO A 160 -25.44 23.29 -0.31
C PRO A 160 -25.03 22.40 0.86
N LEU A 161 -25.95 21.56 1.35
CA LEU A 161 -25.65 20.65 2.45
C LEU A 161 -24.48 19.70 2.09
N ARG A 162 -23.35 19.85 2.78
CA ARG A 162 -22.14 19.03 2.61
C ARG A 162 -21.63 18.54 3.95
N ALA A 163 -21.05 17.34 3.92
CA ALA A 163 -20.16 16.88 4.97
C ALA A 163 -18.71 17.12 4.51
N GLN A 164 -17.90 17.69 5.40
CA GLN A 164 -16.49 17.94 5.19
C GLN A 164 -15.67 17.12 6.19
N LEU A 165 -14.57 16.57 5.70
CA LEU A 165 -13.57 15.81 6.44
C LEU A 165 -12.21 16.46 6.19
N THR A 166 -11.55 16.89 7.26
CA THR A 166 -10.21 17.47 7.23
C THR A 166 -9.27 16.55 8.00
N ILE A 167 -8.19 16.11 7.35
CA ILE A 167 -7.16 15.25 7.95
C ILE A 167 -5.86 16.07 8.05
N LEU A 168 -5.37 16.24 9.28
CA LEU A 168 -4.10 16.89 9.58
C LEU A 168 -3.09 15.84 10.04
N ARG A 169 -1.94 15.77 9.36
CA ARG A 169 -0.81 14.95 9.78
C ARG A 169 0.26 15.80 10.43
N ASP A 170 0.88 15.24 11.46
CA ASP A 170 2.08 15.83 12.05
C ASP A 170 3.29 15.34 11.26
N HIS A 171 3.74 16.14 10.30
CA HIS A 171 5.07 15.94 9.78
C HIS A 171 6.03 16.54 10.79
N ASN A 172 6.79 15.70 11.50
CA ASN A 172 7.86 16.04 12.46
C ASN A 172 8.99 16.94 11.89
N LEU A 173 8.77 17.61 10.76
CA LEU A 173 9.64 18.55 10.07
C LEU A 173 9.32 19.98 10.51
N HIS A 174 9.69 20.34 11.75
CA HIS A 174 9.96 21.72 12.23
C HIS A 174 9.00 22.89 11.87
N ALA A 175 7.77 22.65 11.40
CA ALA A 175 6.84 23.71 11.04
C ALA A 175 5.74 23.83 12.11
N GLU A 176 5.66 24.99 12.76
CA GLU A 176 4.70 25.34 13.83
C GLU A 176 3.21 25.34 13.42
N THR A 177 2.90 24.93 12.20
CA THR A 177 1.52 24.81 11.69
C THR A 177 1.34 23.45 11.05
N GLY A 178 0.49 22.61 11.66
CA GLY A 178 0.09 21.33 11.08
C GLY A 178 -0.39 21.53 9.64
N MET A 179 0.21 20.81 8.71
CA MET A 179 -0.15 20.90 7.30
C MET A 179 -1.47 20.15 7.10
N VAL A 180 -2.46 20.80 6.47
CA VAL A 180 -3.65 20.12 5.97
C VAL A 180 -3.19 19.17 4.88
N GLU A 181 -3.20 17.87 5.17
CA GLU A 181 -2.81 16.86 4.18
C GLU A 181 -3.94 16.68 3.17
N ARG A 182 -5.16 16.51 3.68
CA ARG A 182 -6.34 16.26 2.86
C ARG A 182 -7.56 16.96 3.43
N GLN A 183 -8.32 17.57 2.53
CA GLN A 183 -9.64 18.10 2.79
C GLN A 183 -10.59 17.46 1.77
N ILE A 184 -11.59 16.76 2.26
CA ILE A 184 -12.55 16.01 1.47
C ILE A 184 -13.94 16.56 1.72
N GLU A 185 -14.68 16.80 0.66
CA GLU A 185 -16.08 17.22 0.72
C GLU A 185 -16.99 16.21 0.01
N SER A 186 -18.14 15.95 0.61
CA SER A 186 -19.23 15.18 0.01
C SER A 186 -20.53 15.96 0.08
N VAL A 187 -21.18 16.13 -1.08
CA VAL A 187 -22.50 16.73 -1.20
C VAL A 187 -23.55 15.71 -0.75
N VAL A 188 -24.36 16.11 0.23
CA VAL A 188 -25.38 15.26 0.83
C VAL A 188 -26.55 15.08 -0.14
N GLY A 189 -27.07 13.86 -0.24
CA GLY A 189 -28.18 13.54 -1.15
C GLY A 189 -27.84 13.54 -2.64
N LEU A 190 -26.57 13.69 -3.03
CA LEU A 190 -26.17 13.74 -4.44
C LEU A 190 -26.62 12.49 -5.22
N ARG A 191 -26.54 11.30 -4.60
CA ARG A 191 -26.94 10.05 -5.26
C ARG A 191 -28.45 10.04 -5.52
N GLN A 192 -29.25 10.51 -4.56
CA GLN A 192 -30.70 10.59 -4.70
C GLN A 192 -31.10 11.59 -5.79
N PHE A 193 -30.41 12.73 -5.83
CA PHE A 193 -30.59 13.74 -6.86
C PHE A 193 -30.37 13.15 -8.26
N LEU A 194 -29.27 12.41 -8.47
CA LEU A 194 -28.97 11.80 -9.77
C LEU A 194 -29.97 10.71 -10.16
N LEU A 195 -30.42 9.89 -9.20
CA LEU A 195 -31.44 8.86 -9.46
C LEU A 195 -32.76 9.47 -9.95
N ASN A 196 -33.23 10.54 -9.29
CA ASN A 196 -34.46 11.22 -9.69
C ASN A 196 -34.35 11.82 -11.10
N HIS A 197 -33.21 12.43 -11.44
CA HIS A 197 -33.00 13.02 -12.78
C HIS A 197 -32.87 11.96 -13.88
N SER A 198 -32.32 10.78 -13.57
CA SER A 198 -32.20 9.70 -14.55
C SER A 198 -33.58 9.15 -14.98
N GLN A 199 -34.54 9.11 -14.05
CA GLN A 199 -35.90 8.66 -14.34
C GLN A 199 -36.67 9.67 -15.21
N GLU A 200 -36.47 10.97 -14.99
CA GLU A 200 -37.09 12.01 -15.82
C GLU A 200 -36.57 12.01 -17.27
N SER A 201 -35.28 11.69 -17.46
CA SER A 201 -34.69 11.63 -18.81
C SER A 201 -35.17 10.44 -19.64
N GLU A 202 -35.60 9.33 -19.02
CA GLU A 202 -36.18 8.18 -19.74
C GLU A 202 -37.67 8.36 -20.06
N ALA A 203 -38.36 9.27 -19.38
CA ALA A 203 -39.79 9.50 -19.54
C ALA A 203 -40.15 10.48 -20.68
N LEU A 204 -39.17 11.05 -21.38
CA LEU A 204 -39.36 11.95 -22.52
C LEU A 204 -39.37 11.16 -23.85
N PRO A 205 -40.52 11.07 -24.56
CA PRO A 205 -40.67 10.34 -25.82
C PRO A 205 -40.05 11.04 -27.04
#